data_AF-A0A2D4JFW0-F1
#
_entry.id   AF-A0A2D4JFW0-F1
#
_cell.length_a   1.000
_cell.length_b   1.000
_cell.length_c   1.000
_cell.angle_alpha   90.00
_cell.angle_beta   90.00
_cell.angle_gamma   90.00
#
_symmetry.space_group_name_H-M   'P 1'
#
loop_
_entity.id
_entity.type
_entity.pdbx_description
1 polymer ?
#
loop_
_entity_poly.entity_id
_entity_poly.type
_entity_poly.pdbx_seq_one_letter_code
_entity_poly.pdbx_strand_id
1 'polypeptide(L)'
;FDVALHLNTAPELVSRVYNRPTLETLKKNAVSGITTDGQLQRLARQRKGQYSLLRQRIERERKMFVIAQKLQTRKDLLDKTERVKLKKETVNQPAIYKFQFRRKR
;
A
#
# COMPACT_ATOMS: atom_id res chain seq x y z
N PHE A 1 34.39 -4.44 -10.65
CA PHE A 1 33.89 -5.07 -9.40
C PHE A 1 32.79 -6.03 -9.81
N ASP A 2 32.98 -7.33 -9.61
CA ASP A 2 31.97 -8.34 -9.94
C ASP A 2 31.15 -8.68 -8.68
N VAL A 3 29.87 -8.30 -8.72
CA VAL A 3 28.93 -8.48 -7.61
C VAL A 3 28.60 -9.96 -7.39
N ALA A 4 28.58 -10.77 -8.43
CA ALA A 4 28.27 -12.20 -8.33
C ALA A 4 29.39 -12.94 -7.58
N LEU A 5 30.65 -12.63 -7.93
CA LEU A 5 31.83 -13.16 -7.26
C LEU A 5 31.93 -12.69 -5.81
N HIS A 6 31.69 -11.40 -5.55
CA HIS A 6 31.75 -10.86 -4.19
C HIS A 6 30.71 -11.49 -3.26
N LEU A 7 29.50 -11.76 -3.76
CA LEU A 7 28.41 -12.35 -3.00
C LEU A 7 28.36 -13.90 -3.08
N ASN A 8 29.32 -14.52 -3.77
CA ASN A 8 29.40 -15.96 -4.00
C ASN A 8 28.06 -16.58 -4.46
N THR A 9 27.40 -15.93 -5.42
CA THR A 9 26.05 -16.26 -5.91
C THR A 9 26.06 -16.44 -7.42
N ALA A 10 25.08 -17.18 -7.96
CA ALA A 10 24.89 -17.24 -9.41
C ALA A 10 24.51 -15.85 -9.99
N PRO A 11 25.02 -15.48 -11.18
CA PRO A 11 24.73 -14.19 -11.83
C PRO A 11 23.23 -13.91 -11.98
N GLU A 12 22.43 -14.93 -12.28
CA GLU A 12 20.98 -14.84 -12.46
C GLU A 12 20.24 -14.40 -11.18
N LEU A 13 20.82 -14.71 -10.01
CA LEU A 13 20.23 -14.41 -8.71
C LEU A 13 20.68 -13.05 -8.15
N VAL A 14 21.57 -12.35 -8.85
CA VAL A 14 22.10 -11.04 -8.43
C VAL A 14 20.99 -9.97 -8.36
N SER A 15 19.92 -10.12 -9.12
CA SER A 15 18.75 -9.22 -9.08
C SER A 15 17.85 -9.46 -7.86
N ARG A 16 17.95 -10.62 -7.18
CA ARG A 16 17.08 -10.94 -6.04
C ARG A 16 17.58 -10.29 -4.76
N VAL A 17 16.77 -9.41 -4.18
CA VAL A 17 17.10 -8.76 -2.89
C VAL A 17 16.93 -9.73 -1.72
N TYR A 18 15.86 -10.52 -1.72
CA TYR A 18 15.53 -11.44 -0.62
C TYR A 18 15.81 -12.89 -1.00
N ASN A 19 16.24 -13.69 -0.03
CA ASN A 19 16.53 -15.13 -0.17
C ASN A 19 17.43 -15.42 -1.39
N ARG A 20 18.61 -14.79 -1.40
CA ARG A 20 19.66 -15.03 -2.40
C ARG A 20 20.60 -16.13 -1.89
N PRO A 21 20.49 -17.38 -2.39
CA PRO A 21 21.36 -18.47 -1.95
C PRO A 21 22.77 -18.33 -2.51
N THR A 22 23.76 -18.77 -1.73
CA THR A 22 25.14 -18.91 -2.21
C THR A 22 25.29 -20.15 -3.10
N LEU A 23 26.39 -20.23 -3.85
CA LEU A 23 26.70 -21.41 -4.67
C LEU A 23 26.81 -22.70 -3.83
N GLU A 24 27.30 -22.61 -2.59
CA GLU A 24 27.31 -23.77 -1.69
C GLU A 24 25.92 -24.20 -1.26
N THR A 25 25.05 -23.23 -0.93
CA THR A 25 23.67 -23.50 -0.53
C THR A 25 22.89 -24.19 -1.66
N LEU A 26 23.10 -23.77 -2.91
CA LEU A 26 22.48 -24.39 -4.09
C LEU A 26 22.94 -25.84 -4.32
N LYS A 27 24.19 -26.17 -3.94
CA LYS A 27 24.71 -27.55 -4.05
C LYS A 27 24.20 -28.46 -2.94
N LYS A 28 24.07 -27.94 -1.71
CA LYS A 28 23.72 -28.71 -0.52
C LYS A 28 22.21 -28.93 -0.36
N ASN A 29 21.39 -27.97 -0.79
CA ASN A 29 19.95 -27.97 -0.51
C ASN A 29 19.12 -28.14 -1.78
N ALA A 30 18.07 -28.96 -1.69
CA ALA A 30 17.03 -29.01 -2.72
C ALA A 30 16.12 -27.78 -2.65
N VAL A 31 15.53 -27.40 -3.78
CA VAL A 31 14.56 -26.30 -3.84
C VAL A 31 13.32 -26.69 -3.04
N SER A 32 13.06 -25.98 -1.94
CA SER A 32 11.82 -26.13 -1.18
C SER A 32 10.68 -25.41 -1.88
N GLY A 33 9.63 -26.15 -2.24
CA GLY A 33 8.39 -25.61 -2.78
C GLY A 33 7.99 -26.20 -4.13
N ILE A 34 7.19 -25.43 -4.85
CA ILE A 34 6.61 -25.82 -6.14
C ILE A 34 7.68 -25.77 -7.24
N THR A 35 7.91 -26.89 -7.93
CA THR A 35 8.91 -27.01 -8.99
C THR A 35 8.32 -27.20 -10.39
N THR A 36 7.03 -27.52 -10.51
CA THR A 36 6.36 -27.73 -11.80
C THR A 36 5.90 -26.40 -12.42
N ASP A 37 6.21 -26.20 -13.71
CA ASP A 37 5.93 -24.96 -14.44
C ASP A 37 4.46 -24.50 -14.38
N GLY A 38 3.51 -25.44 -14.52
CA GLY A 38 2.08 -25.13 -14.46
C GLY A 38 1.67 -24.58 -13.09
N GLN A 39 2.25 -25.11 -12.01
CA GLN A 39 1.99 -24.64 -10.65
C GLN A 39 2.70 -23.30 -10.38
N LEU A 40 3.90 -23.07 -10.94
CA LEU A 40 4.58 -21.76 -10.90
C LEU A 40 3.73 -20.65 -11.54
N GLN A 41 3.17 -20.91 -12.73
CA GLN A 41 2.33 -19.94 -13.42
C GLN A 41 1.07 -19.61 -12.62
N ARG A 42 0.45 -20.63 -12.00
CA ARG A 42 -0.71 -20.43 -11.12
C ARG A 42 -0.36 -19.53 -9.93
N LEU A 43 0.79 -19.76 -9.30
CA LEU A 43 1.25 -18.95 -8.16
C LEU A 43 1.55 -17.50 -8.58
N ALA A 44 2.18 -17.30 -9.74
CA ALA A 44 2.43 -15.97 -10.29
C ALA A 44 1.12 -15.20 -10.56
N ARG A 45 0.11 -15.86 -11.14
CA ARG A 45 -1.22 -15.29 -11.37
C ARG A 45 -1.90 -14.93 -10.04
N GLN A 46 -1.87 -15.84 -9.07
CA GLN A 46 -2.43 -15.60 -7.73
C GLN A 46 -1.77 -14.40 -7.07
N ARG A 47 -0.43 -14.32 -7.09
CA ARG A 47 0.33 -13.19 -6.55
C ARG A 47 -0.11 -11.87 -7.18
N LYS A 48 -0.18 -11.80 -8.52
CA LYS A 48 -0.63 -10.60 -9.25
C LYS A 48 -2.06 -10.21 -8.85
N GLY A 49 -2.96 -11.19 -8.72
CA GLY A 49 -4.32 -10.98 -8.26
C GLY A 49 -4.38 -10.36 -6.86
N GLN A 50 -3.60 -10.87 -5.92
CA GLN A 50 -3.53 -10.33 -4.55
C GLN A 50 -3.02 -8.89 -4.52
N TYR A 51 -1.99 -8.56 -5.29
CA TYR A 51 -1.51 -7.17 -5.39
C TYR A 51 -2.55 -6.23 -6.00
N SER A 52 -3.28 -6.67 -7.03
CA SER A 52 -4.37 -5.90 -7.61
C SER A 52 -5.49 -5.63 -6.59
N LEU A 53 -5.89 -6.67 -5.85
CA LEU A 53 -6.89 -6.55 -4.80
C LEU A 53 -6.45 -5.60 -3.69
N LEU A 54 -5.19 -5.70 -3.23
CA LEU A 54 -4.63 -4.81 -2.23
C LEU A 54 -4.66 -3.35 -2.72
N ARG A 55 -4.23 -3.09 -3.95
CA ARG A 55 -4.29 -1.76 -4.55
C ARG A 55 -5.71 -1.20 -4.55
N GLN A 56 -6.68 -1.98 -5.01
CA GLN A 56 -8.09 -1.56 -5.01
C GLN A 56 -8.61 -1.26 -3.59
N ARG A 57 -8.18 -2.04 -2.59
CA ARG A 57 -8.53 -1.79 -1.18
C ARG A 57 -7.95 -0.49 -0.66
N ILE A 58 -6.68 -0.21 -0.94
CA ILE A 58 -6.04 1.06 -0.57
C ILE A 58 -6.74 2.25 -1.23
N GLU A 59 -7.07 2.15 -2.52
CA GLU A 59 -7.78 3.21 -3.24
C GLU A 59 -9.20 3.42 -2.68
N ARG A 60 -9.90 2.34 -2.33
CA ARG A 60 -11.22 2.41 -1.70
C ARG A 60 -11.16 3.03 -0.32
N GLU A 61 -10.19 2.63 0.51
CA GLU A 61 -9.98 3.17 1.86
C GLU A 61 -9.78 4.69 1.79
N ARG A 62 -8.89 5.17 0.90
CA ARG A 62 -8.66 6.61 0.71
C ARG A 62 -9.94 7.37 0.34
N LYS A 63 -10.75 6.83 -0.57
CA LYS A 63 -12.04 7.44 -0.96
C LYS A 63 -13.03 7.47 0.21
N MET A 64 -13.14 6.36 0.94
CA MET A 64 -14.03 6.26 2.09
C MET A 64 -13.62 7.19 3.22
N PHE A 65 -12.32 7.35 3.46
CA PHE A 65 -11.78 8.29 4.43
C PHE A 65 -12.22 9.73 4.13
N VAL A 66 -12.11 10.17 2.88
CA VAL A 66 -12.57 11.50 2.46
C VAL A 66 -14.09 11.66 2.63
N ILE A 67 -14.88 10.64 2.30
CA ILE A 67 -16.35 10.66 2.49
C ILE A 67 -16.69 10.78 3.98
N ALA A 68 -16.03 10.00 4.83
CA ALA A 68 -16.23 10.04 6.28
C ALA A 68 -15.93 11.44 6.84
N GLN A 69 -14.82 12.06 6.42
CA GLN A 69 -14.51 13.44 6.80
C GLN A 69 -15.56 14.45 6.34
N LYS A 70 -16.10 14.29 5.12
CA LYS A 70 -17.17 15.15 4.60
C LYS A 70 -18.45 15.00 5.43
N LEU A 71 -18.82 13.78 5.80
CA LEU A 71 -19.97 13.51 6.66
C LEU A 71 -19.78 14.10 8.05
N GLN A 72 -18.60 13.92 8.65
CA GLN A 72 -18.27 14.50 9.94
C GLN A 72 -18.32 16.04 9.88
N THR A 73 -17.75 16.65 8.85
CA THR A 73 -17.82 18.09 8.63
C THR A 73 -19.27 18.56 8.55
N ARG A 74 -20.15 17.85 7.80
CA ARG A 74 -21.58 18.18 7.74
C ARG A 74 -22.24 18.10 9.11
N LYS A 75 -21.90 17.09 9.91
CA LYS A 75 -22.39 16.94 11.29
C LYS A 75 -21.93 18.11 12.17
N ASP A 76 -20.66 18.49 12.09
CA ASP A 76 -20.12 19.64 12.82
C ASP A 76 -20.78 20.95 12.37
N LEU A 77 -21.16 21.05 11.10
CA LEU A 77 -21.92 22.17 10.56
C LEU A 77 -23.39 22.22 11.01
N LEU A 78 -23.93 21.19 11.66
CA LEU A 78 -25.26 21.29 12.29
C LEU A 78 -25.21 22.11 13.59
N ASP A 79 -24.03 22.28 14.17
CA ASP A 79 -23.86 23.14 15.33
C ASP A 79 -24.09 24.63 14.96
N LYS A 80 -24.70 25.39 15.87
CA LYS A 80 -25.07 26.80 15.66
C LYS A 80 -23.90 27.76 15.89
N THR A 81 -22.70 27.23 16.18
CA THR A 81 -21.48 28.02 16.33
C THR A 81 -21.16 28.84 15.08
N GLU A 82 -20.79 30.11 15.27
CA GLU A 82 -20.35 30.98 14.19
C GLU A 82 -19.10 30.42 13.50
N ARG A 83 -19.10 30.52 12.17
CA ARG A 83 -18.08 29.92 11.31
C ARG A 83 -17.95 30.63 9.98
N VAL A 84 -16.74 30.59 9.41
CA VAL A 84 -16.44 31.11 8.08
C VAL A 84 -15.86 30.00 7.22
N LYS A 85 -16.37 29.84 6.00
CA LYS A 85 -15.84 28.89 5.03
C LYS A 85 -14.56 29.45 4.42
N LEU A 86 -13.44 28.76 4.62
CA LEU A 86 -12.14 29.18 4.07
C LEU A 86 -11.88 28.56 2.70
N LYS A 87 -12.19 27.27 2.53
CA LYS A 87 -11.97 26.55 1.26
C LYS A 87 -13.18 25.71 0.88
N LYS A 88 -13.46 25.65 -0.42
CA LYS A 88 -14.51 24.79 -0.99
C LYS A 88 -14.09 23.32 -0.94
N GLU A 89 -15.10 22.45 -0.95
CA GLU A 89 -14.92 21.00 -1.00
C GLU A 89 -14.33 20.61 -2.35
N THR A 90 -13.46 19.59 -2.35
CA THR A 90 -12.92 18.98 -3.58
C THR A 90 -13.21 17.48 -3.58
N VAL A 91 -12.85 16.79 -4.68
CA VAL A 91 -12.99 15.33 -4.76
C VAL A 91 -12.16 14.64 -3.67
N ASN A 92 -10.97 15.18 -3.38
CA ASN A 92 -9.98 14.54 -2.51
C ASN A 92 -10.01 15.06 -1.06
N GLN A 93 -10.72 16.15 -0.77
CA GLN A 93 -10.71 16.77 0.56
C GLN A 93 -12.07 17.40 0.90
N PRO A 94 -12.48 17.38 2.19
CA PRO A 94 -13.65 18.12 2.66
C PRO A 94 -13.44 19.63 2.59
N ALA A 95 -14.52 20.40 2.66
CA ALA A 95 -14.43 21.85 2.81
C ALA A 95 -13.82 22.23 4.17
N ILE A 96 -13.03 23.29 4.19
CA ILE A 96 -12.36 23.77 5.42
C ILE A 96 -13.12 24.98 5.96
N TYR A 97 -13.45 24.93 7.25
CA TYR A 97 -14.13 25.98 7.98
C TYR A 97 -13.28 26.44 9.16
N LYS A 98 -13.34 27.74 9.44
CA LYS A 98 -12.81 28.32 10.67
C LYS A 98 -13.98 28.61 11.60
N PHE A 99 -14.03 27.91 12.72
CA PHE A 99 -15.01 28.17 13.77
C PHE A 99 -14.51 29.30 14.68
N GLN A 100 -15.43 30.08 15.23
CA GLN A 100 -15.10 31.08 16.24
C GLN A 100 -14.42 30.41 17.44
N PHE A 101 -13.33 30.99 17.93
CA PHE A 101 -12.62 30.46 19.08
C PHE A 101 -13.42 30.73 20.36
N ARG A 102 -14.26 29.77 20.74
CA ARG A 102 -15.11 29.84 21.94
C ARG A 102 -15.24 28.45 22.55
N ARG A 103 -15.18 28.37 23.88
CA ARG A 103 -15.42 27.12 24.61
C ARG A 103 -16.90 26.75 24.51
N LYS A 104 -17.19 25.51 24.14
CA LYS A 104 -18.54 24.94 24.32
C LYS A 104 -18.83 24.89 25.82
N ARG A 105 -20.00 25.40 26.23
CA ARG A 105 -20.45 25.31 27.61
C ARG A 105 -21.09 23.96 27.85
#